data_AF-A0A2U3KIU9-F1
#
_entry.id   AF-A0A2U3KIU9-F1
#
_cell.length_a   1.000
_cell.length_b   1.000
_cell.length_c   1.000
_cell.angle_alpha   90.00
_cell.angle_beta   90.00
_cell.angle_gamma   90.00
#
_symmetry.space_group_name_H-M   'P 1'
#
loop_
_entity.id
_entity.type
_entity.pdbx_description
1 polymer ?
#
loop_
_entity_poly.entity_id
_entity_poly.type
_entity_poly.pdbx_seq_one_letter_code
_entity_poly.pdbx_strand_id
1 'polypeptide(L)'
;MDSSVDIQGRHLKLSNLEKVMYPAAGFTKKDVIDYYVRIAPAIIPHLAGRALTRKRYPDGVDGEPFFEKNAPMHRPDWVKTAPIWSGHNRRTIHYVLTDDLATLVWLANLAALELHPSLALAKDVTCPTEMVFDLDPGPPANIVECCQVGLWLREIFEHFGLRSFPKTSGSKGLQIYVPLNTPTTYDATKLFAHALAQLLEHEHPELVLSEMSKQARTGKVFVDWSQNDEHKTTIAVYSLRARERPTVSTPVSWDEVERALKKKDAGLLVFEAAQVVARFEKMGDLFEPVLELKQRLPDLKKTGSEPAAVAEAMETTKVPTHAAKKAARMGHPPRTRSKRR
;
A
#
# COMPACT_ATOMS: atom_id res chain seq x y z
N MET A 1 -17.07 29.73 -0.70
CA MET A 1 -18.37 29.64 0.00
C MET A 1 -18.22 28.64 1.14
N ASP A 2 -18.79 28.98 2.30
CA ASP A 2 -18.95 28.03 3.41
C ASP A 2 -20.33 27.39 3.29
N SER A 3 -20.45 26.10 3.63
CA SER A 3 -21.72 25.37 3.61
C SER A 3 -21.86 24.56 4.89
N SER A 4 -23.09 24.41 5.40
CA SER A 4 -23.38 23.51 6.51
C SER A 4 -24.11 22.30 5.97
N VAL A 5 -23.62 21.11 6.29
CA VAL A 5 -24.19 19.83 5.85
C VAL A 5 -24.50 18.95 7.05
N ASP A 6 -25.54 18.14 6.94
CA ASP A 6 -25.80 17.03 7.87
C ASP A 6 -25.32 15.73 7.21
N ILE A 7 -24.43 15.02 7.90
CA ILE A 7 -23.92 13.72 7.46
C ILE A 7 -24.13 12.74 8.61
N GLN A 8 -25.03 11.78 8.42
CA GLN A 8 -25.35 10.75 9.42
C GLN A 8 -25.78 11.36 10.78
N GLY A 9 -26.56 12.45 10.76
CA GLY A 9 -27.02 13.14 11.97
C GLY A 9 -25.96 14.01 12.63
N ARG A 10 -24.86 14.33 11.92
CA ARG A 10 -23.78 15.19 12.41
C ARG A 10 -23.68 16.44 11.55
N HIS A 11 -23.75 17.60 12.20
CA HIS A 11 -23.58 18.89 11.54
C HIS A 11 -22.10 19.20 11.29
N LEU A 12 -21.75 19.45 10.03
CA LEU A 12 -20.41 19.84 9.60
C LEU A 12 -20.47 21.17 8.86
N LYS A 13 -19.61 22.11 9.27
CA LYS A 13 -19.33 23.32 8.50
C LYS A 13 -18.17 23.06 7.54
N LEU A 14 -18.46 23.00 6.25
CA LEU A 14 -17.49 22.93 5.17
C LEU A 14 -17.06 24.34 4.78
N SER A 15 -15.76 24.55 4.55
CA SER A 15 -15.22 25.88 4.28
C SER A 15 -14.21 25.88 3.13
N ASN A 16 -14.13 27.01 2.43
CA ASN A 16 -13.21 27.21 1.31
C ASN A 16 -13.36 26.12 0.22
N LEU A 17 -14.60 25.77 -0.13
CA LEU A 17 -14.90 24.69 -1.08
C LEU A 17 -14.28 24.90 -2.48
N GLU A 18 -14.27 26.14 -2.96
CA GLU A 18 -13.71 26.51 -4.27
C GLU A 18 -12.18 26.65 -4.25
N LYS A 19 -11.51 26.44 -3.10
CA LYS A 19 -10.06 26.50 -3.03
C LYS A 19 -9.46 25.40 -3.90
N VAL A 20 -8.64 25.79 -4.87
CA VAL A 20 -7.92 24.84 -5.73
C VAL A 20 -6.85 24.14 -4.91
N MET A 21 -6.93 22.82 -4.83
CA MET A 21 -6.00 21.97 -4.10
C MET A 21 -4.94 21.37 -5.03
N TYR A 22 -5.29 21.10 -6.30
CA TYR A 22 -4.38 20.64 -7.36
C TYR A 22 -4.46 21.58 -8.58
N PRO A 23 -3.55 22.56 -8.70
CA PRO A 23 -3.62 23.56 -9.77
C PRO A 23 -3.59 22.99 -11.18
N ALA A 24 -2.76 21.98 -11.46
CA ALA A 24 -2.63 21.38 -12.79
C ALA A 24 -3.89 20.65 -13.29
N ALA A 25 -4.83 20.33 -12.38
CA ALA A 25 -6.09 19.69 -12.71
C ALA A 25 -7.31 20.59 -12.42
N GLY A 26 -7.11 21.78 -11.86
CA GLY A 26 -8.20 22.61 -11.34
C GLY A 26 -9.02 21.94 -10.22
N PHE A 27 -8.46 20.92 -9.57
CA PHE A 27 -9.18 20.08 -8.60
C PHE A 27 -9.30 20.81 -7.26
N THR A 28 -10.53 21.09 -6.86
CA THR A 28 -10.86 21.93 -5.70
C THR A 28 -11.03 21.12 -4.42
N LYS A 29 -11.16 21.81 -3.28
CA LYS A 29 -11.48 21.16 -2.01
C LYS A 29 -12.84 20.48 -2.06
N LYS A 30 -13.82 21.05 -2.77
CA LYS A 30 -15.11 20.41 -3.03
C LYS A 30 -14.91 19.06 -3.71
N ASP A 31 -14.04 18.98 -4.71
CA ASP A 31 -13.77 17.74 -5.45
C ASP A 31 -13.04 16.71 -4.57
N VAL A 32 -12.16 17.14 -3.67
CA VAL A 32 -11.54 16.26 -2.64
C VAL A 32 -12.61 15.65 -1.74
N ILE A 33 -13.56 16.47 -1.26
CA ILE A 33 -14.66 16.00 -0.42
C ILE A 33 -15.57 15.04 -1.21
N ASP A 34 -15.96 15.41 -2.43
CA ASP A 34 -16.79 14.56 -3.31
C ASP A 34 -16.14 13.20 -3.56
N TYR A 35 -14.85 13.18 -3.89
CA TYR A 35 -14.08 11.96 -4.06
C TYR A 35 -14.18 11.05 -2.84
N TYR A 36 -13.91 11.60 -1.65
CA TYR A 36 -13.95 10.81 -0.42
C TYR A 36 -15.36 10.34 -0.05
N VAL A 37 -16.40 11.13 -0.33
CA VAL A 37 -17.80 10.70 -0.16
C VAL A 37 -18.11 9.52 -1.07
N ARG A 38 -17.72 9.57 -2.34
CA ARG A 38 -18.03 8.52 -3.33
C ARG A 38 -17.26 7.23 -3.10
N ILE A 39 -16.04 7.32 -2.57
CA ILE A 39 -15.21 6.14 -2.24
C ILE A 39 -15.37 5.67 -0.80
N ALA A 40 -16.14 6.39 0.03
CA ALA A 40 -16.39 6.08 1.44
C ALA A 40 -16.76 4.60 1.70
N PRO A 41 -17.64 3.96 0.90
CA PRO A 41 -18.00 2.56 1.13
C PRO A 41 -16.81 1.59 1.02
N ALA A 42 -15.79 1.93 0.23
CA ALA A 42 -14.57 1.14 0.10
C ALA A 42 -13.50 1.56 1.12
N ILE A 43 -13.20 2.86 1.25
CA ILE A 43 -12.06 3.32 2.06
C ILE A 43 -12.29 3.20 3.58
N ILE A 44 -13.52 3.42 4.06
CA ILE A 44 -13.80 3.43 5.51
C ILE A 44 -13.48 2.06 6.15
N PRO A 45 -13.91 0.91 5.59
CA PRO A 45 -13.50 -0.40 6.10
C PRO A 45 -11.98 -0.56 6.29
N HIS A 46 -11.16 0.00 5.40
CA HIS A 46 -9.69 -0.03 5.49
C HIS A 46 -9.10 0.95 6.51
N LEU A 47 -9.85 1.98 6.93
CA LEU A 47 -9.43 2.95 7.95
C LEU A 47 -9.99 2.64 9.35
N ALA A 48 -11.13 1.95 9.42
CA ALA A 48 -11.90 1.75 10.63
C ALA A 48 -11.07 1.08 11.72
N GLY A 49 -11.10 1.67 12.92
CA GLY A 49 -10.36 1.18 14.09
C GLY A 49 -8.83 1.28 13.99
N ARG A 50 -8.25 1.89 12.95
CA ARG A 50 -6.79 2.08 12.81
C ARG A 50 -6.36 3.46 13.29
N ALA A 51 -5.16 3.54 13.85
CA ALA A 51 -4.57 4.81 14.24
C ALA A 51 -4.16 5.59 12.98
N LEU A 52 -4.80 6.75 12.74
CA LEU A 52 -4.60 7.49 11.50
C LEU A 52 -3.62 8.66 11.65
N THR A 53 -2.51 8.59 10.93
CA THR A 53 -1.67 9.75 10.63
C THR A 53 -2.22 10.46 9.39
N ARG A 54 -2.40 11.78 9.46
CA ARG A 54 -2.87 12.58 8.31
C ARG A 54 -1.72 13.42 7.78
N LYS A 55 -1.58 13.52 6.46
CA LYS A 55 -0.76 14.58 5.86
C LYS A 55 -1.67 15.65 5.28
N ARG A 56 -1.58 16.84 5.83
CA ARG A 56 -2.47 17.95 5.51
C ARG A 56 -1.79 18.96 4.60
N TYR A 57 -2.58 19.50 3.69
CA TYR A 57 -2.16 20.45 2.65
C TYR A 57 -3.10 21.65 2.67
N PRO A 58 -3.10 22.49 3.72
CA PRO A 58 -4.08 23.58 3.86
C PRO A 58 -4.12 24.51 2.65
N ASP A 59 -2.97 24.69 1.99
CA ASP A 59 -2.75 25.56 0.84
C ASP A 59 -2.60 24.83 -0.51
N GLY A 60 -3.07 23.58 -0.59
CA GLY A 60 -2.94 22.77 -1.80
C GLY A 60 -1.60 22.05 -1.90
N VAL A 61 -1.42 21.30 -2.98
CA VAL A 61 -0.25 20.41 -3.18
C VAL A 61 1.07 21.15 -3.37
N ASP A 62 1.02 22.42 -3.76
CA ASP A 62 2.20 23.28 -3.95
C ASP A 62 2.58 24.05 -2.67
N GLY A 63 1.73 24.00 -1.63
CA GLY A 63 1.96 24.63 -0.33
C GLY A 63 2.68 23.71 0.66
N GLU A 64 3.10 24.28 1.80
CA GLU A 64 3.80 23.52 2.84
C GLU A 64 2.89 22.48 3.51
N PRO A 65 3.22 21.19 3.45
CA PRO A 65 2.43 20.17 4.11
C PRO A 65 2.88 19.95 5.55
N PHE A 66 2.03 19.32 6.36
CA PHE A 66 2.47 18.80 7.65
C PHE A 66 1.81 17.47 7.99
N PHE A 67 2.56 16.65 8.74
CA PHE A 67 2.05 15.40 9.31
C PHE A 67 1.39 15.68 10.66
N GLU A 68 0.18 15.16 10.84
CA GLU A 68 -0.61 15.32 12.03
C GLU A 68 -1.03 13.94 12.56
N LYS A 69 -0.33 13.51 13.62
CA LYS A 69 -0.64 12.27 14.35
C LYS A 69 -1.72 12.51 15.40
N ASN A 70 -1.48 13.50 16.26
CA ASN A 70 -2.41 13.88 17.32
C ASN A 70 -3.70 14.49 16.73
N ALA A 71 -4.84 14.19 17.32
CA ALA A 71 -6.10 14.81 16.94
C ALA A 71 -6.08 16.30 17.32
N PRO A 72 -6.70 17.19 16.53
CA PRO A 72 -6.78 18.61 16.86
C PRO A 72 -7.60 18.79 18.15
N MET A 73 -7.20 19.73 19.00
CA MET A 73 -7.90 20.00 20.28
C MET A 73 -9.37 20.41 20.06
N HIS A 74 -9.64 21.17 19.00
CA HIS A 74 -10.98 21.68 18.65
C HIS A 74 -11.73 20.78 17.66
N ARG A 75 -11.47 19.46 17.67
CA ARG A 75 -12.23 18.50 16.86
C ARG A 75 -13.68 18.41 17.36
N PRO A 76 -14.65 18.09 16.49
CA PRO A 76 -16.02 17.79 16.94
C PRO A 76 -16.06 16.61 17.92
N ASP A 77 -16.94 16.66 18.91
CA ASP A 77 -17.05 15.65 19.98
C ASP A 77 -17.33 14.24 19.47
N TRP A 78 -18.03 14.14 18.34
CA TRP A 78 -18.36 12.86 17.71
C TRP A 78 -17.20 12.22 16.95
N VAL A 79 -16.12 12.95 16.66
CA VAL A 79 -14.91 12.34 16.12
C VAL A 79 -14.37 11.42 17.22
N LYS A 80 -13.99 10.19 16.91
CA LYS A 80 -13.39 9.29 17.91
C LYS A 80 -11.87 9.34 17.85
N THR A 81 -11.22 9.03 18.97
CA THR A 81 -9.77 8.89 19.04
C THR A 81 -9.35 7.65 19.80
N ALA A 82 -8.17 7.14 19.48
CA ALA A 82 -7.49 6.12 20.26
C ALA A 82 -6.24 6.72 20.94
N PRO A 83 -6.14 6.63 22.28
CA PRO A 83 -4.93 7.03 23.01
C PRO A 83 -3.85 5.95 22.85
N ILE A 84 -2.69 6.33 22.32
CA ILE A 84 -1.54 5.44 22.15
C ILE A 84 -0.30 6.09 22.77
N TRP A 85 0.38 5.36 23.65
CA TRP A 85 1.62 5.84 24.26
C TRP A 85 2.74 5.91 23.21
N SER A 86 3.40 7.06 23.11
CA SER A 86 4.59 7.23 22.28
C SER A 86 5.82 7.33 23.18
N GLY A 87 6.63 6.27 23.21
CA GLY A 87 7.90 6.25 23.96
C GLY A 87 8.85 7.38 23.53
N HIS A 88 8.97 7.61 22.22
CA HIS A 88 9.80 8.68 21.66
C HIS A 88 9.38 10.08 22.11
N ASN A 89 8.07 10.39 22.08
CA ASN A 89 7.56 11.69 22.48
C ASN A 89 7.29 11.79 23.99
N ARG A 90 7.46 10.70 24.74
CA ARG A 90 7.17 10.58 26.18
C ARG A 90 5.77 11.11 26.55
N ARG A 91 4.79 10.85 25.69
CA ARG A 91 3.40 11.28 25.88
C ARG A 91 2.42 10.36 25.16
N THR A 92 1.16 10.39 25.58
CA THR A 92 0.05 9.80 24.85
C THR A 92 -0.32 10.67 23.65
N ILE A 93 -0.43 10.03 22.48
CA ILE A 93 -0.94 10.64 21.25
C ILE A 93 -2.36 10.12 21.05
N HIS A 94 -3.31 11.03 20.79
CA HIS A 94 -4.69 10.68 20.48
C HIS A 94 -4.85 10.64 18.96
N TYR A 95 -4.81 9.45 18.37
CA TYR A 95 -4.99 9.28 16.93
C TYR A 95 -6.47 9.34 16.56
N VAL A 96 -6.82 9.99 15.45
CA VAL A 96 -8.19 9.98 14.93
C VAL A 96 -8.55 8.56 14.47
N LEU A 97 -9.77 8.12 14.80
CA LEU A 97 -10.38 6.91 14.25
C LEU A 97 -11.40 7.31 13.19
N THR A 98 -11.20 6.87 11.96
CA THR A 98 -12.07 7.21 10.82
C THR A 98 -13.03 6.06 10.55
N ASP A 99 -14.00 5.91 11.45
CA ASP A 99 -14.95 4.79 11.45
C ASP A 99 -16.22 5.06 10.63
N ASP A 100 -16.39 6.30 10.15
CA ASP A 100 -17.63 6.75 9.52
C ASP A 100 -17.42 7.89 8.51
N LEU A 101 -18.47 8.14 7.72
CA LEU A 101 -18.46 9.10 6.61
C LEU A 101 -18.27 10.53 7.11
N ALA A 102 -18.93 10.90 8.21
CA ALA A 102 -18.81 12.23 8.78
C ALA A 102 -17.36 12.55 9.18
N THR A 103 -16.65 11.58 9.79
CA THR A 103 -15.22 11.75 10.14
C THR A 103 -14.36 11.88 8.90
N LEU A 104 -14.60 11.05 7.88
CA LEU A 104 -13.85 11.13 6.62
C LEU A 104 -14.03 12.48 5.92
N VAL A 105 -15.26 13.00 5.84
CA VAL A 105 -15.56 14.31 5.27
C VAL A 105 -14.96 15.45 6.09
N TRP A 106 -14.98 15.35 7.41
CA TRP A 106 -14.30 16.32 8.27
C TRP A 106 -12.79 16.36 8.02
N LEU A 107 -12.13 15.21 7.87
CA LEU A 107 -10.72 15.13 7.51
C LEU A 107 -10.43 15.76 6.15
N ALA A 108 -11.26 15.46 5.13
CA ALA A 108 -11.15 16.06 3.81
C ALA A 108 -11.29 17.60 3.87
N ASN A 109 -12.24 18.11 4.67
CA ASN A 109 -12.45 19.55 4.87
C ASN A 109 -11.24 20.24 5.53
N LEU A 110 -10.53 19.52 6.41
CA LEU A 110 -9.26 19.94 7.02
C LEU A 110 -8.05 19.85 6.05
N ALA A 111 -8.29 19.54 4.78
CA ALA A 111 -7.29 19.32 3.75
C ALA A 111 -6.33 18.16 4.05
N ALA A 112 -6.79 17.11 4.74
CA ALA A 112 -6.06 15.85 4.85
C ALA A 112 -6.14 15.09 3.51
N LEU A 113 -5.22 15.38 2.60
CA LEU A 113 -5.19 14.75 1.29
C LEU A 113 -4.66 13.32 1.38
N GLU A 114 -3.64 13.07 2.22
CA GLU A 114 -3.09 11.74 2.40
C GLU A 114 -3.44 11.15 3.77
N LEU A 115 -4.00 9.95 3.76
CA LEU A 115 -4.44 9.19 4.93
C LEU A 115 -3.50 8.00 5.11
N HIS A 116 -2.84 7.92 6.26
CA HIS A 116 -1.81 6.92 6.55
C HIS A 116 -2.20 6.13 7.82
N PRO A 117 -2.96 5.03 7.70
CA PRO A 117 -3.30 4.17 8.82
C PRO A 117 -2.11 3.32 9.29
N SER A 118 -2.19 2.85 10.54
CA SER A 118 -1.34 1.78 11.08
C SER A 118 -1.72 0.40 10.51
N LEU A 119 -0.75 -0.51 10.37
CA LEU A 119 -1.00 -1.90 9.96
C LEU A 119 -1.76 -2.71 11.04
N ALA A 120 -1.72 -2.25 12.29
CA ALA A 120 -2.52 -2.79 13.40
C ALA A 120 -3.79 -1.96 13.65
N LEU A 121 -4.77 -2.58 14.33
CA LEU A 121 -5.91 -1.85 14.89
C LEU A 121 -5.47 -1.15 16.18
N ALA A 122 -6.04 0.02 16.45
CA ALA A 122 -5.69 0.82 17.62
C ALA A 122 -6.04 0.14 18.97
N LYS A 123 -6.93 -0.86 18.96
CA LYS A 123 -7.26 -1.68 20.13
C LYS A 123 -6.11 -2.61 20.57
N ASP A 124 -5.23 -2.96 19.64
CA ASP A 124 -4.02 -3.76 19.88
C ASP A 124 -2.97 -3.37 18.85
N VAL A 125 -2.23 -2.31 19.18
CA VAL A 125 -1.22 -1.73 18.30
C VAL A 125 0.00 -2.62 18.09
N THR A 126 0.12 -3.74 18.83
CA THR A 126 1.28 -4.65 18.75
C THR A 126 1.04 -5.83 17.81
N CYS A 127 -0.23 -6.07 17.45
CA CYS A 127 -0.67 -7.14 16.57
C CYS A 127 -1.09 -6.59 15.20
N PRO A 128 -0.19 -6.54 14.19
CA PRO A 128 -0.56 -6.12 12.85
C PRO A 128 -1.59 -7.07 12.24
N THR A 129 -2.54 -6.52 11.49
CA THR A 129 -3.53 -7.32 10.75
C THR A 129 -3.03 -7.74 9.38
N GLU A 130 -1.95 -7.12 8.91
CA GLU A 130 -1.42 -7.23 7.56
C GLU A 130 0.09 -6.96 7.56
N MET A 131 0.78 -7.55 6.58
CA MET A 131 2.20 -7.30 6.30
C MET A 131 2.30 -6.63 4.91
N VAL A 132 3.21 -5.68 4.76
CA VAL A 132 3.36 -4.88 3.55
C VAL A 132 4.79 -4.91 3.01
N PHE A 133 4.91 -4.91 1.68
CA PHE A 133 6.15 -4.65 0.95
C PHE A 133 5.92 -3.40 0.11
N ASP A 134 6.62 -2.30 0.43
CA ASP A 134 6.58 -1.07 -0.35
C ASP A 134 7.74 -1.06 -1.34
N LEU A 135 7.43 -1.19 -2.63
CA LEU A 135 8.40 -1.27 -3.71
C LEU A 135 8.65 0.11 -4.27
N ASP A 136 9.80 0.68 -3.92
CA ASP A 136 10.18 2.05 -4.25
C ASP A 136 11.25 2.07 -5.35
N PRO A 137 10.92 2.52 -6.57
CA PRO A 137 11.87 2.55 -7.66
C PRO A 137 12.77 3.80 -7.59
N GLY A 138 14.08 3.61 -7.75
CA GLY A 138 15.06 4.67 -7.94
C GLY A 138 15.28 4.96 -9.43
N PRO A 139 15.16 6.22 -9.89
CA PRO A 139 15.34 6.56 -11.30
C PRO A 139 16.65 6.00 -11.89
N PRO A 140 16.65 5.53 -13.15
CA PRO A 140 15.56 5.58 -14.13
C PRO A 140 14.47 4.50 -13.95
N ALA A 141 14.59 3.59 -12.96
CA ALA A 141 13.52 2.63 -12.68
C ALA A 141 12.23 3.36 -12.25
N ASN A 142 11.10 2.72 -12.53
CA ASN A 142 9.77 3.18 -12.21
C ASN A 142 8.88 1.98 -11.80
N ILE A 143 7.56 2.17 -11.78
CA ILE A 143 6.62 1.14 -11.35
C ILE A 143 6.68 -0.15 -12.19
N VAL A 144 7.18 -0.10 -13.44
CA VAL A 144 7.36 -1.28 -14.29
C VAL A 144 8.37 -2.24 -13.66
N GLU A 145 9.50 -1.75 -13.17
CA GLU A 145 10.46 -2.55 -12.42
C GLU A 145 9.85 -3.07 -11.10
N CYS A 146 9.05 -2.26 -10.41
CA CYS A 146 8.30 -2.72 -9.24
C CYS A 146 7.32 -3.86 -9.58
N CYS A 147 6.72 -3.87 -10.77
CA CYS A 147 5.86 -4.97 -11.21
C CYS A 147 6.63 -6.28 -11.31
N GLN A 148 7.86 -6.25 -11.84
CA GLN A 148 8.71 -7.44 -11.93
C GLN A 148 9.03 -7.99 -10.53
N VAL A 149 9.47 -7.12 -9.62
CA VAL A 149 9.77 -7.50 -8.23
C VAL A 149 8.52 -8.01 -7.51
N GLY A 150 7.38 -7.37 -7.78
CA GLY A 150 6.11 -7.77 -7.18
C GLY A 150 5.60 -9.13 -7.63
N LEU A 151 5.85 -9.52 -8.89
CA LEU A 151 5.52 -10.86 -9.38
C LEU A 151 6.41 -11.93 -8.75
N TRP A 152 7.71 -11.64 -8.50
CA TRP A 152 8.56 -12.56 -7.74
C TRP A 152 8.06 -12.73 -6.30
N LEU A 153 7.72 -11.63 -5.62
CA LEU A 153 7.10 -11.70 -4.29
C LEU A 153 5.82 -12.53 -4.30
N ARG A 154 4.94 -12.33 -5.30
CA ARG A 154 3.73 -13.13 -5.48
C ARG A 154 4.03 -14.62 -5.59
N GLU A 155 4.98 -15.02 -6.45
CA GLU A 155 5.39 -16.41 -6.61
C GLU A 155 5.91 -17.01 -5.29
N ILE A 156 6.71 -16.25 -4.54
CA ILE A 156 7.21 -16.66 -3.23
C ILE A 156 6.05 -16.85 -2.24
N PHE A 157 5.11 -15.91 -2.18
CA PHE A 157 3.94 -16.04 -1.30
C PHE A 157 3.07 -17.24 -1.67
N GLU A 158 2.81 -17.46 -2.96
CA GLU A 158 2.05 -18.61 -3.45
C GLU A 158 2.71 -19.94 -3.04
N HIS A 159 4.05 -20.00 -3.05
CA HIS A 159 4.81 -21.17 -2.56
C HIS A 159 4.59 -21.43 -1.06
N PHE A 160 4.51 -20.37 -0.25
CA PHE A 160 4.16 -20.47 1.17
C PHE A 160 2.65 -20.63 1.43
N GLY A 161 1.83 -20.77 0.39
CA GLY A 161 0.36 -20.85 0.51
C GLY A 161 -0.28 -19.54 0.95
N LEU A 162 0.41 -18.41 0.80
CA LEU A 162 -0.04 -17.07 1.12
C LEU A 162 -0.58 -16.37 -0.13
N ARG A 163 -1.71 -15.68 0.02
CA ARG A 163 -2.27 -14.77 -0.97
C ARG A 163 -1.80 -13.35 -0.69
N SER A 164 -1.49 -12.62 -1.75
CA SER A 164 -1.05 -11.23 -1.72
C SER A 164 -1.84 -10.36 -2.69
N PHE A 165 -1.95 -9.08 -2.35
CA PHE A 165 -2.83 -8.12 -3.01
C PHE A 165 -2.02 -6.84 -3.36
N PRO A 166 -1.89 -6.50 -4.66
CA PRO A 166 -1.14 -5.34 -5.06
C PRO A 166 -2.01 -4.08 -5.11
N LYS A 167 -1.41 -2.95 -4.75
CA LYS A 167 -1.96 -1.63 -5.02
C LYS A 167 -0.86 -0.68 -5.47
N THR A 168 -1.19 0.28 -6.33
CA THR A 168 -0.26 1.36 -6.65
C THR A 168 -0.11 2.24 -5.42
N SER A 169 1.07 2.82 -5.20
CA SER A 169 1.21 3.82 -4.12
C SER A 169 0.51 5.14 -4.46
N GLY A 170 0.08 5.32 -5.72
CA GLY A 170 -0.41 6.59 -6.27
C GLY A 170 0.71 7.60 -6.51
N SER A 171 1.97 7.21 -6.29
CA SER A 171 3.15 8.03 -6.53
C SER A 171 4.04 7.38 -7.61
N LYS A 172 5.10 6.67 -7.23
CA LYS A 172 6.05 6.06 -8.19
C LYS A 172 6.11 4.53 -8.11
N GLY A 173 5.66 3.96 -6.99
CA GLY A 173 5.90 2.57 -6.63
C GLY A 173 4.64 1.70 -6.57
N LEU A 174 4.86 0.43 -6.25
CA LEU A 174 3.84 -0.59 -6.06
C LEU A 174 3.92 -1.11 -4.62
N GLN A 175 2.79 -1.38 -4.00
CA GLN A 175 2.72 -1.96 -2.66
C GLN A 175 2.03 -3.30 -2.71
N ILE A 176 2.54 -4.27 -1.96
CA ILE A 176 2.00 -5.63 -1.89
C ILE A 176 1.66 -5.95 -0.46
N TYR A 177 0.39 -6.30 -0.24
CA TYR A 177 -0.13 -6.61 1.08
C TYR A 177 -0.39 -8.10 1.20
N VAL A 178 -0.02 -8.67 2.34
CA VAL A 178 -0.36 -10.02 2.75
C VAL A 178 -1.26 -9.89 3.99
N PRO A 179 -2.58 -10.13 3.87
CA PRO A 179 -3.46 -10.06 5.03
C PRO A 179 -3.17 -11.23 5.96
N LEU A 180 -3.10 -10.95 7.26
CA LEU A 180 -2.82 -11.93 8.29
C LEU A 180 -4.06 -12.19 9.11
N ASN A 181 -4.69 -11.13 9.66
CA ASN A 181 -5.93 -11.20 10.45
C ASN A 181 -5.93 -12.33 11.50
N THR A 182 -4.74 -12.68 12.00
CA THR A 182 -4.48 -13.69 13.02
C THR A 182 -3.44 -13.13 14.00
N PRO A 183 -3.38 -13.63 15.25
CA PRO A 183 -2.39 -13.17 16.21
C PRO A 183 -0.96 -13.32 15.65
N THR A 184 -0.26 -12.20 15.56
CA THR A 184 1.14 -12.11 15.11
C THR A 184 1.80 -10.87 15.73
N THR A 185 3.10 -10.68 15.51
CA THR A 185 3.85 -9.53 16.02
C THR A 185 4.59 -8.82 14.90
N TYR A 186 4.93 -7.55 15.13
CA TYR A 186 5.80 -6.81 14.20
C TYR A 186 7.16 -7.49 14.03
N ASP A 187 7.75 -8.06 15.08
CA ASP A 187 9.01 -8.81 14.97
C ASP A 187 8.92 -9.95 13.96
N ALA A 188 7.83 -10.73 13.98
CA ALA A 188 7.63 -11.83 13.04
C ALA A 188 7.45 -11.33 11.61
N THR A 189 6.59 -10.33 11.40
CA THR A 189 6.37 -9.74 10.06
C THR A 189 7.62 -9.09 9.49
N LYS A 190 8.38 -8.37 10.32
CA LYS A 190 9.59 -7.65 9.92
C LYS A 190 10.74 -8.60 9.61
N LEU A 191 10.92 -9.65 10.42
CA LEU A 191 11.91 -10.69 10.15
C LEU A 191 11.61 -11.40 8.81
N PHE A 192 10.36 -11.82 8.60
CA PHE A 192 9.96 -12.48 7.36
C PHE A 192 10.13 -11.55 6.14
N ALA A 193 9.65 -10.31 6.24
CA ALA A 193 9.76 -9.33 5.16
C ALA A 193 11.22 -8.99 4.82
N HIS A 194 12.07 -8.83 5.83
CA HIS A 194 13.49 -8.56 5.64
C HIS A 194 14.20 -9.73 4.96
N ALA A 195 13.95 -10.97 5.39
CA ALA A 195 14.54 -12.16 4.78
C ALA A 195 14.18 -12.29 3.29
N LEU A 196 12.91 -12.03 2.93
CA LEU A 196 12.51 -12.04 1.52
C LEU A 196 13.14 -10.89 0.70
N ALA A 197 13.29 -9.70 1.30
CA ALA A 197 13.97 -8.59 0.63
C ALA A 197 15.45 -8.92 0.36
N GLN A 198 16.14 -9.52 1.33
CA GLN A 198 17.54 -9.96 1.17
C GLN A 198 17.68 -11.08 0.15
N LEU A 199 16.75 -12.04 0.13
CA LEU A 199 16.74 -13.11 -0.87
C LEU A 199 16.59 -12.54 -2.28
N LEU A 200 15.62 -11.64 -2.49
CA LEU A 200 15.42 -11.02 -3.80
C LEU A 200 16.61 -10.17 -4.24
N GLU A 201 17.26 -9.47 -3.31
CA GLU A 201 18.52 -8.77 -3.59
C GLU A 201 19.65 -9.73 -3.96
N HIS A 202 19.76 -10.88 -3.30
CA HIS A 202 20.77 -11.88 -3.63
C HIS A 202 20.53 -12.52 -5.00
N GLU A 203 19.29 -12.86 -5.34
CA GLU A 203 18.94 -13.48 -6.63
C GLU A 203 18.94 -12.49 -7.80
N HIS A 204 18.59 -11.23 -7.53
CA HIS A 204 18.43 -10.17 -8.53
C HIS A 204 19.17 -8.87 -8.14
N PRO A 205 20.48 -8.91 -7.87
CA PRO A 205 21.24 -7.77 -7.35
C PRO A 205 21.30 -6.60 -8.33
N GLU A 206 21.05 -6.83 -9.62
CA GLU A 206 20.95 -5.79 -10.64
C GLU A 206 19.67 -4.95 -10.54
N LEU A 207 18.61 -5.49 -9.95
CA LEU A 207 17.28 -4.86 -9.93
C LEU A 207 16.77 -4.55 -8.52
N VAL A 208 17.17 -5.33 -7.51
CA VAL A 208 16.63 -5.24 -6.16
C VAL A 208 17.67 -4.68 -5.19
N LEU A 209 17.18 -3.92 -4.19
CA LEU A 209 17.95 -3.43 -3.05
C LEU A 209 17.13 -3.65 -1.78
N SER A 210 17.73 -4.23 -0.73
CA SER A 210 17.11 -4.36 0.60
C SER A 210 17.68 -3.38 1.63
N GLU A 211 18.80 -2.72 1.32
CA GLU A 211 19.40 -1.69 2.18
C GLU A 211 18.83 -0.28 1.95
N MET A 212 18.79 0.53 3.01
CA MET A 212 18.15 1.85 2.97
C MET A 212 18.97 2.95 2.26
N SER A 213 20.15 2.64 1.72
CA SER A 213 21.01 3.65 1.07
C SER A 213 20.35 4.23 -0.19
N LYS A 214 19.98 5.52 -0.15
CA LYS A 214 19.40 6.22 -1.31
C LYS A 214 20.35 6.28 -2.52
N GLN A 215 21.66 6.33 -2.27
CA GLN A 215 22.66 6.40 -3.34
C GLN A 215 22.74 5.09 -4.14
N ALA A 216 22.45 3.96 -3.51
CA ALA A 216 22.47 2.64 -4.13
C ALA A 216 21.21 2.31 -4.96
N ARG A 217 20.18 3.18 -4.93
CA ARG A 217 18.87 2.92 -5.56
C ARG A 217 18.81 3.22 -7.06
N THR A 218 19.81 3.88 -7.64
CA THR A 218 19.77 4.29 -9.05
C THR A 218 19.53 3.09 -9.97
N GLY A 219 18.41 3.09 -10.69
CA GLY A 219 18.01 2.01 -11.59
C GLY A 219 17.47 0.74 -10.91
N LYS A 220 17.30 0.74 -9.59
CA LYS A 220 16.85 -0.41 -8.80
C LYS A 220 15.53 -0.15 -8.09
N VAL A 221 14.91 -1.21 -7.60
CA VAL A 221 13.74 -1.19 -6.72
C VAL A 221 14.19 -1.48 -5.30
N PHE A 222 13.99 -0.53 -4.42
CA PHE A 222 14.12 -0.76 -2.99
C PHE A 222 12.88 -1.50 -2.48
N VAL A 223 13.09 -2.67 -1.87
CA VAL A 223 12.04 -3.43 -1.19
C VAL A 223 11.98 -2.97 0.26
N ASP A 224 11.12 -2.00 0.56
CA ASP A 224 11.02 -1.45 1.92
C ASP A 224 10.25 -2.39 2.86
N TRP A 225 10.98 -3.36 3.39
CA TRP A 225 10.51 -4.26 4.44
C TRP A 225 10.30 -3.55 5.78
N SER A 226 10.90 -2.36 5.96
CA SER A 226 10.89 -1.64 7.24
C SER A 226 9.58 -0.94 7.51
N GLN A 227 8.62 -0.94 6.58
CA GLN A 227 7.24 -0.49 6.78
C GLN A 227 6.49 -1.36 7.81
N ASN A 228 6.92 -2.60 8.04
CA ASN A 228 6.37 -3.52 9.03
C ASN A 228 6.85 -3.18 10.44
N ASP A 229 6.40 -2.04 10.96
CA ASP A 229 6.82 -1.51 12.26
C ASP A 229 5.65 -0.79 12.94
N GLU A 230 5.51 -0.94 14.26
CA GLU A 230 4.41 -0.35 15.05
C GLU A 230 4.40 1.19 15.02
N HIS A 231 5.55 1.82 14.73
CA HIS A 231 5.67 3.28 14.72
C HIS A 231 5.45 3.90 13.33
N LYS A 232 5.25 3.06 12.31
CA LYS A 232 5.06 3.48 10.93
C LYS A 232 3.60 3.40 10.50
N THR A 233 3.32 4.17 9.45
CA THR A 233 2.03 4.20 8.78
C THR A 233 2.28 4.24 7.29
N THR A 234 1.45 3.54 6.53
CA THR A 234 1.55 3.46 5.08
C THR A 234 0.32 4.12 4.47
N ILE A 235 0.45 4.69 3.27
CA ILE A 235 -0.68 5.30 2.57
C ILE A 235 -1.85 4.30 2.43
N ALA A 236 -3.05 4.71 2.85
CA ALA A 236 -4.24 3.88 2.72
C ALA A 236 -4.56 3.58 1.26
N VAL A 237 -5.10 2.39 1.00
CA VAL A 237 -5.83 2.15 -0.26
C VAL A 237 -6.94 3.20 -0.41
N TYR A 238 -7.16 3.67 -1.64
CA TYR A 238 -8.08 4.77 -1.98
C TYR A 238 -7.74 6.16 -1.41
N SER A 239 -6.61 6.34 -0.72
CA SER A 239 -6.18 7.70 -0.36
C SER A 239 -5.67 8.46 -1.58
N LEU A 240 -6.05 9.73 -1.67
CA LEU A 240 -5.41 10.68 -2.58
C LEU A 240 -3.91 10.82 -2.24
N ARG A 241 -3.14 11.20 -3.25
CA ARG A 241 -1.73 11.60 -3.13
C ARG A 241 -1.60 13.06 -3.51
N ALA A 242 -0.79 13.77 -2.75
CA ALA A 242 -0.48 15.16 -3.08
C ALA A 242 0.68 15.19 -4.09
N ARG A 243 0.32 15.01 -5.35
CA ARG A 243 1.19 15.15 -6.53
C ARG A 243 0.66 16.29 -7.39
N GLU A 244 1.29 16.52 -8.54
CA GLU A 244 0.84 17.52 -9.51
C GLU A 244 -0.65 17.34 -9.89
N ARG A 245 -1.09 16.09 -10.00
CA ARG A 245 -2.47 15.71 -10.31
C ARG A 245 -3.06 14.85 -9.17
N PRO A 246 -4.40 14.76 -9.01
CA PRO A 246 -5.06 14.04 -7.90
C PRO A 246 -5.01 12.52 -8.10
N THR A 247 -3.80 11.96 -8.07
CA THR A 247 -3.56 10.52 -8.15
C THR A 247 -3.93 9.82 -6.85
N VAL A 248 -4.20 8.52 -6.93
CA VAL A 248 -4.72 7.73 -5.81
C VAL A 248 -3.90 6.45 -5.61
N SER A 249 -3.70 6.05 -4.36
CA SER A 249 -3.21 4.70 -4.06
C SER A 249 -4.29 3.67 -4.37
N THR A 250 -4.18 3.01 -5.53
CA THR A 250 -5.32 2.30 -6.13
C THR A 250 -5.09 0.80 -6.12
N PRO A 251 -6.05 -0.01 -5.63
CA PRO A 251 -5.93 -1.46 -5.71
C PRO A 251 -6.03 -1.91 -7.17
N VAL A 252 -5.17 -2.86 -7.54
CA VAL A 252 -5.06 -3.39 -8.90
C VAL A 252 -5.06 -4.91 -8.86
N SER A 253 -5.49 -5.53 -9.95
CA SER A 253 -5.35 -6.96 -10.14
C SER A 253 -3.91 -7.33 -10.52
N TRP A 254 -3.53 -8.59 -10.27
CA TRP A 254 -2.26 -9.09 -10.77
C TRP A 254 -2.17 -9.09 -12.31
N ASP A 255 -3.29 -9.31 -13.00
CA ASP A 255 -3.36 -9.21 -14.47
C ASP A 255 -3.02 -7.80 -14.98
N GLU A 256 -3.34 -6.75 -14.22
CA GLU A 256 -2.95 -5.37 -14.54
C GLU A 256 -1.44 -5.15 -14.32
N VAL A 257 -0.88 -5.71 -13.25
CA VAL A 257 0.57 -5.69 -12.96
C VAL A 257 1.35 -6.40 -14.07
N GLU A 258 0.94 -7.62 -14.45
CA GLU A 258 1.55 -8.40 -15.54
C GLU A 258 1.48 -7.65 -16.89
N ARG A 259 0.34 -6.99 -17.15
CA ARG A 259 0.13 -6.22 -18.38
C ARG A 259 1.03 -4.98 -18.44
N ALA A 260 1.16 -4.26 -17.34
CA ALA A 260 2.06 -3.10 -17.24
C ALA A 260 3.51 -3.49 -17.50
N LEU A 261 3.96 -4.59 -16.89
CA LEU A 261 5.29 -5.16 -17.12
C LEU A 261 5.49 -5.58 -18.58
N LYS A 262 4.57 -6.36 -19.14
CA LYS A 262 4.67 -6.87 -20.52
C LYS A 262 4.73 -5.73 -21.55
N LYS A 263 3.95 -4.67 -21.34
CA LYS A 263 3.92 -3.50 -22.22
C LYS A 263 5.04 -2.49 -21.93
N LYS A 264 5.73 -2.62 -20.79
CA LYS A 264 6.71 -1.65 -20.28
C LYS A 264 6.12 -0.24 -20.19
N ASP A 265 4.89 -0.16 -19.71
CA ASP A 265 4.12 1.07 -19.69
C ASP A 265 3.64 1.39 -18.27
N ALA A 266 4.34 2.33 -17.63
CA ALA A 266 4.01 2.83 -16.31
C ALA A 266 2.64 3.55 -16.25
N GLY A 267 2.20 4.13 -17.37
CA GLY A 267 0.94 4.88 -17.45
C GLY A 267 -0.29 4.00 -17.21
N LEU A 268 -0.17 2.69 -17.39
CA LEU A 268 -1.25 1.73 -17.11
C LEU A 268 -1.56 1.57 -15.61
N LEU A 269 -0.69 2.05 -14.72
CA LEU A 269 -0.83 1.97 -13.27
C LEU A 269 -0.86 3.36 -12.60
N VAL A 270 -1.28 4.38 -13.35
CA VAL A 270 -1.55 5.72 -12.82
C VAL A 270 -3.05 5.98 -12.89
N PHE A 271 -3.65 6.25 -11.73
CA PHE A 271 -5.09 6.48 -11.62
C PHE A 271 -5.35 7.79 -10.87
N GLU A 272 -6.13 8.66 -11.50
CA GLU A 272 -6.68 9.88 -10.88
C GLU A 272 -8.03 9.60 -10.20
N ALA A 273 -8.41 10.50 -9.30
CA ALA A 273 -9.63 10.42 -8.48
C ALA A 273 -10.88 9.92 -9.26
N ALA A 274 -11.20 10.55 -10.40
CA ALA A 274 -12.37 10.19 -11.20
C ALA A 274 -12.29 8.75 -11.76
N GLN A 275 -11.10 8.31 -12.20
CA GLN A 275 -10.90 6.96 -12.71
C GLN A 275 -11.07 5.93 -11.59
N VAL A 276 -10.60 6.23 -10.38
CA VAL A 276 -10.76 5.32 -9.24
C VAL A 276 -12.22 5.16 -8.84
N VAL A 277 -13.00 6.25 -8.84
CA VAL A 277 -14.43 6.13 -8.55
C VAL A 277 -15.14 5.29 -9.61
N ALA A 278 -14.89 5.53 -10.89
CA ALA A 278 -15.46 4.72 -11.97
C ALA A 278 -15.04 3.24 -11.89
N ARG A 279 -13.79 2.97 -11.46
CA ARG A 279 -13.31 1.60 -11.21
C ARG A 279 -14.06 0.95 -10.06
N PHE A 280 -14.22 1.64 -8.94
CA PHE A 280 -14.96 1.13 -7.78
C PHE A 280 -16.43 0.84 -8.12
N GLU A 281 -17.12 1.75 -8.81
CA GLU A 281 -18.51 1.54 -9.26
C GLU A 281 -18.65 0.31 -10.17
N LYS A 282 -17.63 0.02 -10.99
CA LYS A 282 -17.63 -1.12 -11.92
C LYS A 282 -17.19 -2.44 -11.29
N MET A 283 -16.19 -2.41 -10.41
CA MET A 283 -15.45 -3.60 -9.97
C MET A 283 -15.61 -3.90 -8.48
N GLY A 284 -16.23 -3.01 -7.71
CA GLY A 284 -16.23 -3.07 -6.25
C GLY A 284 -14.85 -2.81 -5.65
N ASP A 285 -14.68 -3.24 -4.40
CA ASP A 285 -13.41 -3.14 -3.69
C ASP A 285 -12.52 -4.36 -3.96
N LEU A 286 -11.53 -4.20 -4.85
CA LEU A 286 -10.54 -5.25 -5.15
C LEU A 286 -9.64 -5.59 -3.96
N PHE A 287 -9.60 -4.74 -2.94
CA PHE A 287 -8.79 -4.89 -1.74
C PHE A 287 -9.59 -5.43 -0.54
N GLU A 288 -10.91 -5.61 -0.67
CA GLU A 288 -11.79 -6.17 0.37
C GLU A 288 -11.24 -7.46 0.99
N PRO A 289 -10.64 -8.42 0.25
CA PRO A 289 -10.08 -9.62 0.85
C PRO A 289 -8.98 -9.36 1.89
N VAL A 290 -8.33 -8.19 1.87
CA VAL A 290 -7.30 -7.83 2.85
C VAL A 290 -7.90 -7.64 4.26
N LEU A 291 -9.17 -7.24 4.34
CA LEU A 291 -9.88 -7.05 5.61
C LEU A 291 -10.24 -8.37 6.29
N GLU A 292 -10.55 -9.40 5.50
CA GLU A 292 -11.19 -10.62 6.00
C GLU A 292 -10.29 -11.86 5.96
N LEU A 293 -9.37 -11.95 5.00
CA LEU A 293 -8.60 -13.17 4.79
C LEU A 293 -7.64 -13.40 5.96
N LYS A 294 -7.75 -14.58 6.58
CA LYS A 294 -6.91 -15.01 7.70
C LYS A 294 -5.80 -15.91 7.19
N GLN A 295 -4.56 -15.49 7.39
CA GLN A 295 -3.36 -16.22 6.98
C GLN A 295 -2.35 -16.19 8.11
N ARG A 296 -1.54 -17.25 8.23
CA ARG A 296 -0.46 -17.33 9.21
C ARG A 296 0.87 -17.33 8.47
N LEU A 297 1.80 -16.51 8.94
CA LEU A 297 3.17 -16.58 8.45
C LEU A 297 3.76 -17.98 8.73
N PRO A 298 4.63 -18.49 7.85
CA PRO A 298 5.34 -19.73 8.10
C PRO A 298 6.21 -19.60 9.36
N ASP A 299 6.32 -20.69 10.12
CA ASP A 299 7.14 -20.74 11.32
C ASP A 299 8.62 -20.85 10.93
N LEU A 300 9.28 -19.70 10.81
CA LEU A 300 10.68 -19.65 10.41
C LEU A 300 11.65 -20.31 11.42
N LYS A 301 11.22 -20.55 12.67
CA LYS A 301 12.05 -21.25 13.66
C LYS A 301 12.14 -22.75 13.39
N LYS A 302 11.14 -23.34 12.73
CA LYS A 302 11.17 -24.74 12.30
C LYS A 302 12.00 -24.97 11.05
N THR A 303 12.20 -23.94 10.25
CA THR A 303 13.01 -23.98 9.02
C THR A 303 14.48 -23.63 9.23
N GLY A 304 14.91 -23.36 10.48
CA GLY A 304 16.22 -22.79 10.78
C GLY A 304 16.13 -21.26 10.74
N SER A 305 16.65 -20.59 11.76
CA SER A 305 16.42 -19.18 12.02
C SER A 305 17.55 -18.28 11.51
N GLU A 306 17.84 -18.32 10.21
CA GLU A 306 18.77 -17.42 9.53
C GLU A 306 18.25 -17.08 8.12
N PRO A 307 18.63 -15.93 7.51
CA PRO A 307 18.33 -15.66 6.10
C PRO A 307 18.76 -16.82 5.18
N ALA A 308 19.86 -17.49 5.52
CA ALA A 308 20.34 -18.71 4.88
C ALA A 308 19.34 -19.87 4.98
N ALA A 309 18.56 -19.96 6.05
CA ALA A 309 17.61 -21.04 6.29
C ALA A 309 16.23 -20.77 5.65
N VAL A 310 15.86 -19.51 5.40
CA VAL A 310 14.78 -19.17 4.45
C VAL A 310 15.22 -19.54 3.03
N ALA A 311 16.47 -19.24 2.66
CA ALA A 311 17.04 -19.65 1.38
C ALA A 311 17.16 -21.19 1.26
N GLU A 312 17.54 -21.91 2.32
CA GLU A 312 17.70 -23.38 2.36
C GLU A 312 16.34 -24.10 2.39
N ALA A 313 15.35 -23.55 3.11
CA ALA A 313 13.95 -24.00 3.01
C ALA A 313 13.40 -23.80 1.59
N MET A 314 13.88 -22.80 0.84
CA MET A 314 13.52 -22.57 -0.56
C MET A 314 14.35 -23.41 -1.55
N GLU A 315 15.60 -23.75 -1.24
CA GLU A 315 16.49 -24.64 -2.01
C GLU A 315 16.02 -26.11 -1.95
N THR A 316 15.57 -26.56 -0.76
CA THR A 316 15.02 -27.91 -0.55
C THR A 316 13.64 -28.09 -1.18
N THR A 317 12.90 -27.01 -1.44
CA THR A 317 11.62 -27.02 -2.15
C THR A 317 11.73 -26.30 -3.49
N LYS A 318 12.45 -26.86 -4.47
CA LYS A 318 12.57 -26.43 -5.89
C LYS A 318 11.51 -25.40 -6.34
N VAL A 319 11.68 -24.12 -6.01
CA VAL A 319 10.86 -23.04 -6.56
C VAL A 319 11.31 -22.93 -8.02
N PRO A 320 10.46 -23.23 -9.01
CA PRO A 320 10.91 -23.19 -10.39
C PRO A 320 11.10 -21.73 -10.77
N THR A 321 12.35 -21.28 -10.76
CA THR A 321 12.72 -19.96 -11.27
C THR A 321 12.21 -19.80 -12.70
N HIS A 322 11.79 -18.58 -13.05
CA HIS A 322 11.25 -18.27 -14.37
C HIS A 322 12.23 -18.63 -15.52
N ALA A 323 13.53 -18.65 -15.23
CA ALA A 323 14.59 -19.15 -16.11
C ALA A 323 14.47 -20.66 -16.41
N ALA A 324 14.16 -21.48 -15.41
CA ALA A 324 13.99 -22.93 -15.56
C ALA A 324 12.73 -23.29 -16.39
N LYS A 325 11.62 -22.57 -16.22
CA LYS A 325 10.41 -22.74 -17.05
C LYS A 325 10.65 -22.35 -18.52
N LYS A 326 11.45 -21.32 -18.79
CA LYS A 326 11.79 -20.89 -20.16
C LYS A 326 12.77 -21.86 -20.83
N ALA A 327 13.74 -22.40 -20.10
CA ALA A 327 14.66 -23.43 -20.59
C ALA A 327 13.94 -24.76 -20.93
N ALA A 328 13.00 -25.19 -20.08
CA ALA A 328 12.21 -26.40 -20.32
C ALA A 328 11.33 -26.30 -21.59
N ARG A 329 10.87 -25.10 -21.94
CA ARG A 329 10.06 -24.85 -23.15
C ARG A 329 10.89 -24.76 -24.44
N MET A 330 12.19 -24.47 -24.35
CA MET A 330 13.10 -24.39 -25.51
C MET A 330 13.92 -25.68 -25.74
N GLY A 331 13.83 -26.67 -24.84
CA GLY A 331 14.58 -27.92 -24.91
C GLY A 331 13.95 -29.05 -25.74
N HIS A 332 12.81 -28.83 -26.43
CA HIS A 332 12.25 -29.83 -27.35
C HIS A 332 12.75 -29.56 -28.78
N PRO A 333 13.65 -30.39 -29.33
CA PRO A 333 14.01 -30.28 -30.74
C PRO A 333 12.77 -30.56 -31.62
N PRO A 334 12.62 -29.88 -32.77
CA PRO A 334 11.54 -30.15 -33.68
C PRO A 334 11.58 -31.62 -34.12
N ARG A 335 10.49 -32.35 -33.89
CA ARG A 335 10.28 -33.71 -34.40
C ARG A 335 10.45 -33.69 -35.91
N THR A 336 11.54 -34.27 -36.39
CA THR A 336 11.75 -34.57 -37.80
C THR A 336 10.69 -35.56 -38.28
N ARG A 337 9.75 -35.08 -39.10
CA ARG A 337 8.85 -35.96 -39.85
C ARG A 337 9.65 -36.62 -40.97
N SER A 338 10.07 -37.85 -40.73
CA SER A 338 10.49 -38.80 -41.77
C SER A 338 9.36 -38.99 -42.77
N LYS A 339 9.54 -38.47 -43.99
CA LYS A 339 8.79 -38.93 -45.17
C LYS A 339 9.43 -40.25 -45.61
N ARG A 340 8.73 -41.36 -45.42
CA ARG A 340 8.95 -42.57 -46.19
C ARG A 340 7.91 -42.63 -47.31
N ARG A 341 8.42 -43.11 -48.45
CA ARG A 341 7.87 -43.27 -49.79
C ARG A 341 6.38 -43.53 -49.91
#